data_AF-A0A1H9HB36-F1
#
_entry.id   AF-A0A1H9HB36-F1
#
_cell.length_a   1.000
_cell.length_b   1.000
_cell.length_c   1.000
_cell.angle_alpha   90.00
_cell.angle_beta   90.00
_cell.angle_gamma   90.00
#
_symmetry.space_group_name_H-M   'P 1'
#
loop_
_entity.id
_entity.type
_entity.pdbx_description
1 polymer ?
#
loop_
_entity_poly.entity_id
_entity_poly.type
_entity_poly.pdbx_seq_one_letter_code
_entity_poly.pdbx_strand_id
1 'polypeptide(L)'
;MIVEFILSLLVLFLTSSLCILTSGGLIRELFEPALLLSIPGILAVMIFLSGYGKSFLRIFYPPKRMKNTELSELKKIDGALGFAFRALIFICCFIMLISAIYFYLNFDETQTLGFNLSVLILSIFYLAFFGMIILTLKGKNKTRIIRFMTDETEPEKPDPVSAKQKVRCVCKILISLVLIICLYYLIIYTSTVNHSGQEPLSFNYLRDIPGLIYIFIPPFLLLAVSGNFKNFFKALKYAATNTKLSVSQKAISMNAVRLLGLIMLLEGIMNALAGYLGMLFNLIDRSMLGTNYLIACVPLIYALLINLVLLPIESKISLLGDSE
;
A
#
# COMPACT_ATOMS: atom_id res chain seq x y z
N MET A 1 -14.10 14.89 -2.78
CA MET A 1 -13.49 13.56 -2.90
C MET A 1 -14.22 12.52 -2.05
N ILE A 2 -15.54 12.68 -1.85
CA ILE A 2 -16.36 11.79 -1.03
C ILE A 2 -16.50 10.43 -1.69
N VAL A 3 -16.76 10.41 -3.00
CA VAL A 3 -16.89 9.18 -3.78
C VAL A 3 -15.61 8.35 -3.68
N GLU A 4 -14.45 8.98 -3.79
CA GLU A 4 -13.16 8.30 -3.68
C GLU A 4 -12.90 7.74 -2.29
N PHE A 5 -13.26 8.49 -1.24
CA PHE A 5 -13.20 7.99 0.13
C PHE A 5 -14.08 6.75 0.33
N ILE A 6 -15.34 6.80 -0.13
CA ILE A 6 -16.30 5.69 -0.02
C ILE A 6 -15.81 4.48 -0.83
N LEU A 7 -15.31 4.69 -2.06
CA LEU A 7 -14.79 3.61 -2.90
C LEU A 7 -13.53 2.99 -2.29
N SER A 8 -12.61 3.79 -1.74
CA SER A 8 -11.45 3.26 -1.03
C SER A 8 -11.85 2.43 0.19
N LEU A 9 -12.81 2.91 0.98
CA LEU A 9 -13.35 2.19 2.12
C LEU A 9 -13.98 0.86 1.69
N LEU A 10 -14.78 0.87 0.63
CA LEU A 10 -15.43 -0.33 0.09
C LEU A 10 -14.40 -1.36 -0.40
N VAL A 11 -13.40 -0.93 -1.17
CA VAL A 11 -12.34 -1.80 -1.67
C VAL A 11 -11.62 -2.46 -0.51
N LEU A 12 -11.16 -1.66 0.47
CA LEU A 12 -10.41 -2.19 1.61
C LEU A 12 -11.26 -3.10 2.50
N PHE A 13 -12.52 -2.73 2.78
CA PHE A 13 -13.42 -3.56 3.57
C PHE A 13 -13.65 -4.92 2.89
N LEU A 14 -13.92 -4.92 1.58
CA LEU A 14 -14.13 -6.15 0.82
C LEU A 14 -12.89 -7.04 0.86
N THR A 15 -11.70 -6.45 0.67
CA THR A 15 -10.46 -7.21 0.53
C THR A 15 -9.97 -7.74 1.86
N SER A 16 -10.05 -6.93 2.92
CA SER A 16 -9.81 -7.39 4.29
C SER A 16 -10.77 -8.52 4.69
N SER A 17 -12.07 -8.39 4.37
CA SER A 17 -13.07 -9.41 4.69
C SER A 17 -12.80 -10.72 3.93
N LEU A 18 -12.49 -10.65 2.63
CA LEU A 18 -12.16 -11.84 1.83
C LEU A 18 -10.89 -12.51 2.34
N CYS A 19 -9.85 -11.74 2.67
CA CYS A 19 -8.60 -12.27 3.23
C CYS A 19 -8.86 -13.10 4.49
N ILE A 20 -9.69 -12.60 5.40
CA ILE A 20 -10.00 -13.32 6.65
C ILE A 20 -10.92 -14.50 6.45
N LEU A 21 -11.89 -14.42 5.55
CA LEU A 21 -12.70 -15.58 5.22
C LEU A 21 -11.86 -16.71 4.61
N THR A 22 -10.85 -16.37 3.80
CA THR A 22 -9.92 -17.38 3.25
C THR A 22 -8.90 -17.89 4.27
N SER A 23 -8.66 -17.15 5.35
CA SER A 23 -7.82 -17.60 6.48
C SER A 23 -8.62 -18.44 7.50
N GLY A 24 -9.88 -18.74 7.21
CA GLY A 24 -10.78 -19.47 8.11
C GLY A 24 -11.25 -18.67 9.32
N GLY A 25 -11.01 -17.36 9.33
CA GLY A 25 -11.46 -16.45 10.38
C GLY A 25 -12.85 -15.86 10.12
N LEU A 26 -13.42 -15.24 11.15
CA LEU A 26 -14.68 -14.51 11.06
C LEU A 26 -14.42 -13.02 10.80
N ILE A 27 -15.27 -12.39 9.99
CA ILE A 27 -15.19 -10.94 9.71
C ILE A 27 -15.16 -10.12 11.01
N ARG A 28 -15.83 -10.56 12.07
CA ARG A 28 -15.83 -9.91 13.39
C ARG A 28 -14.43 -9.75 13.98
N GLU A 29 -13.49 -10.61 13.64
CA GLU A 29 -12.10 -10.57 14.11
C GLU A 29 -11.33 -9.36 13.57
N LEU A 30 -11.81 -8.73 12.48
CA LEU A 30 -11.30 -7.43 12.00
C LEU A 30 -11.81 -6.24 12.80
N PHE A 31 -12.83 -6.43 13.62
CA PHE A 31 -13.55 -5.36 14.26
C PHE A 31 -13.29 -5.39 15.75
N GLU A 32 -12.33 -4.57 16.18
CA GLU A 32 -12.24 -4.16 17.57
C GLU A 32 -12.91 -2.79 17.73
N PRO A 33 -14.15 -2.72 18.25
CA PRO A 33 -14.96 -1.50 18.24
C PRO A 33 -14.25 -0.31 18.90
N ALA A 34 -13.50 -0.56 19.97
CA ALA A 34 -12.74 0.48 20.66
C ALA A 34 -11.71 1.13 19.72
N LEU A 35 -10.94 0.34 18.98
CA LEU A 35 -9.94 0.83 18.03
C LEU A 35 -10.57 1.47 16.79
N LEU A 36 -11.60 0.83 16.24
CA LEU A 36 -12.29 1.31 15.03
C LEU A 36 -12.88 2.71 15.23
N LEU A 37 -13.37 3.02 16.43
CA LEU A 37 -13.93 4.33 16.77
C LEU A 37 -12.87 5.30 17.29
N SER A 38 -11.95 4.85 18.15
CA SER A 38 -10.95 5.72 18.77
C SER A 38 -9.91 6.24 17.77
N ILE A 39 -9.44 5.42 16.81
CA ILE A 39 -8.41 5.85 15.86
C ILE A 39 -8.93 7.01 14.99
N PRO A 40 -10.09 6.91 14.30
CA PRO A 40 -10.66 8.04 13.56
C PRO A 40 -11.06 9.21 14.47
N GLY A 41 -11.56 8.93 15.68
CA GLY A 41 -11.96 9.96 16.65
C GLY A 41 -10.77 10.83 17.09
N ILE A 42 -9.70 10.20 17.55
CA ILE A 42 -8.46 10.90 17.95
C ILE A 42 -7.83 11.59 16.74
N LEU A 43 -7.82 10.94 15.58
CA LEU A 43 -7.31 11.54 14.35
C LEU A 43 -8.07 12.83 13.99
N ALA A 44 -9.41 12.80 14.07
CA ALA A 44 -10.23 13.98 13.85
C ALA A 44 -9.85 15.09 14.85
N VAL A 45 -9.80 14.78 16.15
CA VAL A 45 -9.41 15.74 17.19
C VAL A 45 -8.04 16.36 16.88
N MET A 46 -7.02 15.57 16.54
CA MET A 46 -5.69 16.07 16.20
C MET A 46 -5.69 16.98 14.97
N ILE A 47 -6.47 16.65 13.94
CA ILE A 47 -6.59 17.46 12.72
C ILE A 47 -7.27 18.81 13.02
N PHE A 48 -8.28 18.85 13.89
CA PHE A 48 -8.95 20.09 14.26
C PHE A 48 -8.10 20.96 15.20
N LEU A 49 -7.44 20.37 16.20
CA LEU A 49 -6.57 21.09 17.14
C LEU A 49 -5.33 21.70 16.46
N SER A 50 -4.80 21.05 15.42
CA SER A 50 -3.66 21.55 14.65
C SER A 50 -4.00 22.65 13.63
N GLY A 51 -5.26 23.08 13.54
CA GLY A 51 -5.71 24.10 12.59
C GLY A 51 -5.89 23.59 11.16
N TYR A 52 -5.61 22.31 10.87
CA TYR A 52 -5.82 21.70 9.56
C TYR A 52 -7.28 21.31 9.28
N GLY A 53 -8.17 21.33 10.28
CA GLY A 53 -9.57 20.91 10.16
C GLY A 53 -10.32 21.49 8.97
N LYS A 54 -10.26 22.81 8.76
CA LYS A 54 -10.93 23.46 7.62
C LYS A 54 -10.36 22.97 6.27
N SER A 55 -9.03 22.87 6.18
CA SER A 55 -8.34 22.38 4.99
C SER A 55 -8.63 20.90 4.72
N PHE A 56 -8.77 20.09 5.76
CA PHE A 56 -9.14 18.68 5.64
C PHE A 56 -10.59 18.52 5.17
N LEU A 57 -11.55 19.25 5.75
CA LEU A 57 -12.95 19.19 5.30
C LEU A 57 -13.14 19.62 3.85
N ARG A 58 -12.30 20.53 3.34
CA ARG A 58 -12.28 20.96 1.93
C ARG A 58 -12.02 19.81 0.96
N ILE A 59 -11.38 18.71 1.39
CA ILE A 59 -11.21 17.48 0.59
C ILE A 59 -12.55 16.96 0.07
N PHE A 60 -13.62 17.14 0.85
CA PHE A 60 -14.95 16.62 0.58
C PHE A 60 -15.84 17.58 -0.22
N TYR A 61 -15.30 18.72 -0.68
CA TYR A 61 -16.05 19.62 -1.55
C TYR A 61 -16.51 18.94 -2.85
N PRO A 62 -17.65 19.40 -3.41
CA PRO A 62 -18.19 18.85 -4.65
C PRO A 62 -17.22 19.05 -5.81
N PRO A 63 -17.21 18.15 -6.81
CA PRO A 63 -16.24 18.18 -7.92
C PRO A 63 -16.19 19.52 -8.64
N LYS A 64 -17.34 20.18 -8.84
CA LYS A 64 -17.43 21.50 -9.47
C LYS A 64 -16.65 22.57 -8.69
N ARG A 65 -16.79 22.58 -7.36
CA ARG A 65 -16.09 23.54 -6.49
C ARG A 65 -14.59 23.24 -6.40
N MET A 66 -14.22 21.96 -6.41
CA MET A 66 -12.81 21.53 -6.41
C MET A 66 -12.07 21.87 -7.71
N LYS A 67 -12.75 21.98 -8.85
CA LYS A 67 -12.12 22.41 -10.12
C LYS A 67 -11.73 23.88 -10.09
N ASN A 68 -12.51 24.73 -9.44
CA ASN A 68 -12.28 26.17 -9.33
C ASN A 68 -11.44 26.55 -8.10
N THR A 69 -10.81 25.58 -7.45
CA THR A 69 -10.02 25.81 -6.24
C THR A 69 -8.63 26.27 -6.61
N GLU A 70 -8.17 27.36 -6.00
CA GLU A 70 -6.83 27.91 -6.21
C GLU A 70 -5.71 26.93 -5.80
N LEU A 71 -4.54 27.10 -6.41
CA LEU A 71 -3.35 26.32 -6.09
C LEU A 71 -2.95 26.40 -4.61
N SER A 72 -3.08 27.59 -4.01
CA SER A 72 -2.79 27.85 -2.60
C SER A 72 -3.62 26.92 -1.68
N GLU A 73 -4.88 26.72 -2.03
CA GLU A 73 -5.83 25.89 -1.32
C GLU A 73 -5.58 24.39 -1.55
N LEU A 74 -5.27 23.98 -2.78
CA LEU A 74 -4.87 22.60 -3.06
C LEU A 74 -3.61 22.19 -2.29
N LYS A 75 -2.63 23.09 -2.14
CA LYS A 75 -1.43 22.88 -1.31
C LYS A 75 -1.76 22.74 0.18
N LYS A 76 -2.70 23.55 0.71
CA LYS A 76 -3.19 23.41 2.10
C LYS A 76 -3.87 22.07 2.32
N ILE A 77 -4.64 21.59 1.34
CA ILE A 77 -5.27 20.25 1.37
C ILE A 77 -4.21 19.15 1.40
N ASP A 78 -3.15 19.24 0.56
CA ASP A 78 -2.05 18.26 0.59
C ASP A 78 -1.31 18.25 1.94
N GLY A 79 -1.10 19.44 2.52
CA GLY A 79 -0.54 19.61 3.86
C GLY A 79 -1.40 18.94 4.93
N ALA A 80 -2.73 19.14 4.90
CA ALA A 80 -3.66 18.51 5.82
C ALA A 80 -3.67 16.98 5.70
N LEU A 81 -3.65 16.44 4.48
CA LEU A 81 -3.53 14.99 4.23
C LEU A 81 -2.19 14.43 4.71
N GLY A 82 -1.09 15.17 4.52
CA GLY A 82 0.22 14.81 5.03
C GLY A 82 0.32 14.84 6.56
N PHE A 83 -0.35 15.80 7.21
CA PHE A 83 -0.51 15.82 8.65
C PHE A 83 -1.34 14.63 9.14
N ALA A 84 -2.51 14.38 8.53
CA ALA A 84 -3.39 13.27 8.90
C ALA A 84 -2.68 11.91 8.85
N PHE A 85 -1.89 11.65 7.82
CA PHE A 85 -1.11 10.41 7.72
C PHE A 85 -0.06 10.28 8.84
N ARG A 86 0.66 11.37 9.17
CA ARG A 86 1.65 11.37 10.26
C ARG A 86 0.98 11.20 11.63
N ALA A 87 -0.12 11.90 11.87
CA ALA A 87 -0.91 11.77 13.08
C ALA A 87 -1.43 10.33 13.24
N LEU A 88 -1.92 9.71 12.17
CA LEU A 88 -2.36 8.32 12.17
C LEU A 88 -1.24 7.36 12.61
N ILE A 89 -0.01 7.54 12.09
CA ILE A 89 1.15 6.74 12.54
C ILE A 89 1.35 6.90 14.05
N PHE A 90 1.39 8.13 14.56
CA PHE A 90 1.58 8.37 15.99
C PHE A 90 0.48 7.76 16.86
N ILE A 91 -0.79 7.89 16.45
CA ILE A 91 -1.94 7.32 17.16
C ILE A 91 -1.81 5.80 17.24
N CYS A 92 -1.60 5.13 16.11
CA CYS A 92 -1.49 3.67 16.06
C CYS A 92 -0.26 3.16 16.84
N CYS A 93 0.89 3.82 16.71
CA CYS A 93 2.09 3.46 17.49
C CYS A 93 1.88 3.65 19.00
N PHE A 94 1.21 4.73 19.41
CA PHE A 94 0.92 4.98 20.83
C PHE A 94 0.00 3.92 21.42
N ILE A 95 -1.09 3.59 20.73
CA ILE A 95 -2.02 2.53 21.15
C ILE A 95 -1.30 1.17 21.20
N MET A 96 -0.47 0.87 20.20
CA MET A 96 0.33 -0.36 20.16
C MET A 96 1.28 -0.46 21.36
N LEU A 97 1.96 0.63 21.72
CA LEU A 97 2.86 0.66 22.88
C LEU A 97 2.11 0.44 24.20
N ILE A 98 0.97 1.10 24.39
CA ILE A 98 0.11 0.88 25.56
C ILE A 98 -0.33 -0.59 25.62
N SER A 99 -0.76 -1.14 24.49
CA SER A 99 -1.23 -2.53 24.41
C SER A 99 -0.10 -3.53 24.67
N ALA A 100 1.13 -3.23 24.24
CA ALA A 100 2.31 -4.03 24.55
C ALA A 100 2.65 -4.00 26.04
N ILE A 101 2.51 -2.85 26.71
CA ILE A 101 2.66 -2.74 28.17
C ILE A 101 1.60 -3.59 28.88
N TYR A 102 0.33 -3.49 28.48
CA TYR A 102 -0.73 -4.31 29.07
C TYR A 102 -0.55 -5.80 28.79
N PHE A 103 -0.08 -6.17 27.59
CA PHE A 103 0.27 -7.55 27.26
C PHE A 103 1.35 -8.08 28.19
N TYR A 104 2.41 -7.30 28.44
CA TYR A 104 3.50 -7.69 29.33
C TYR A 104 3.06 -7.79 30.80
N LEU A 105 2.30 -6.81 31.29
CA LEU A 105 1.83 -6.78 32.68
C LEU A 105 0.85 -7.91 33.01
N ASN A 106 0.08 -8.37 32.02
CA ASN A 106 -0.91 -9.43 32.19
C ASN A 106 -0.49 -10.73 31.48
N PHE A 107 0.81 -10.96 31.31
CA PHE A 107 1.31 -12.13 30.56
C PHE A 107 0.90 -13.46 31.19
N ASP A 108 0.77 -13.50 32.51
CA ASP A 108 0.35 -14.70 33.26
C ASP A 108 -1.18 -14.92 33.21
N GLU A 109 -1.95 -13.90 32.82
CA GLU A 109 -3.40 -13.97 32.71
C GLU A 109 -3.82 -14.39 31.29
N THR A 110 -3.97 -15.70 31.10
CA THR A 110 -4.37 -16.30 29.80
C THR A 110 -5.67 -15.73 29.22
N GLN A 111 -6.57 -15.21 30.05
CA GLN A 111 -7.84 -14.63 29.61
C GLN A 111 -7.69 -13.27 28.91
N THR A 112 -6.70 -12.46 29.30
CA THR A 112 -6.51 -11.10 28.76
C THR A 112 -5.43 -11.06 27.67
N LEU A 113 -4.58 -12.09 27.62
CA LEU A 113 -3.46 -12.21 26.68
C LEU A 113 -3.91 -12.11 25.21
N GLY A 114 -4.95 -12.86 24.83
CA GLY A 114 -5.47 -12.89 23.46
C GLY A 114 -6.00 -11.52 23.02
N PHE A 115 -6.80 -10.88 23.87
CA PHE A 115 -7.33 -9.54 23.59
C PHE A 115 -6.22 -8.50 23.43
N ASN A 116 -5.26 -8.45 24.36
CA ASN A 116 -4.15 -7.49 24.31
C ASN A 116 -3.28 -7.70 23.05
N LEU A 117 -3.05 -8.95 22.64
CA LEU A 117 -2.31 -9.27 21.42
C LEU A 117 -3.09 -8.89 20.16
N SER A 118 -4.41 -9.13 20.13
CA SER A 118 -5.28 -8.69 19.03
C SER A 118 -5.27 -7.18 18.88
N VAL A 119 -5.35 -6.41 19.97
CA VAL A 119 -5.28 -4.93 19.92
C VAL A 119 -3.94 -4.45 19.36
N LEU A 120 -2.83 -5.10 19.73
CA LEU A 120 -1.50 -4.80 19.19
C LEU A 120 -1.46 -4.99 17.67
N ILE A 121 -1.92 -6.14 17.19
CA ILE A 121 -1.92 -6.48 15.75
C ILE A 121 -2.89 -5.56 14.98
N LEU A 122 -4.11 -5.37 15.51
CA LEU A 122 -5.14 -4.52 14.89
C LEU A 122 -4.74 -3.04 14.84
N SER A 123 -3.88 -2.57 15.74
CA SER A 123 -3.35 -1.19 15.69
C SER A 123 -2.54 -0.93 14.42
N ILE A 124 -1.69 -1.88 14.03
CA ILE A 124 -0.90 -1.80 12.78
C ILE A 124 -1.81 -2.07 11.57
N PHE A 125 -2.77 -2.98 11.71
CA PHE A 125 -3.75 -3.26 10.67
C PHE A 125 -4.54 -2.00 10.30
N TYR A 126 -5.08 -1.28 11.29
CA TYR A 126 -5.82 -0.04 11.06
C TYR A 126 -4.94 1.12 10.59
N LEU A 127 -3.65 1.13 10.96
CA LEU A 127 -2.68 2.05 10.34
C LEU A 127 -2.60 1.83 8.83
N ALA A 128 -2.43 0.57 8.40
CA ALA A 128 -2.38 0.24 6.97
C ALA A 128 -3.71 0.56 6.28
N PHE A 129 -4.84 0.16 6.88
CA PHE A 129 -6.18 0.39 6.35
C PHE A 129 -6.49 1.88 6.15
N PHE A 130 -6.46 2.70 7.21
CA PHE A 130 -6.73 4.13 7.11
C PHE A 130 -5.61 4.87 6.34
N GLY A 131 -4.37 4.38 6.44
CA GLY A 131 -3.22 4.92 5.72
C GLY A 131 -3.42 4.86 4.21
N MET A 132 -3.87 3.72 3.68
CA MET A 132 -4.16 3.55 2.26
C MET A 132 -5.29 4.47 1.76
N ILE A 133 -6.32 4.73 2.58
CA ILE A 133 -7.37 5.71 2.26
C ILE A 133 -6.77 7.11 2.13
N ILE A 134 -5.99 7.55 3.12
CA ILE A 134 -5.36 8.88 3.13
C ILE A 134 -4.40 9.02 1.94
N LEU A 135 -3.58 7.99 1.65
CA LEU A 135 -2.67 7.98 0.51
C LEU A 135 -3.40 8.05 -0.83
N THR A 136 -4.53 7.36 -0.96
CA THR A 136 -5.37 7.40 -2.18
C THR A 136 -5.89 8.82 -2.44
N LEU A 137 -6.41 9.48 -1.41
CA LEU A 137 -6.88 10.87 -1.50
C LEU A 137 -5.73 11.83 -1.80
N LYS A 138 -4.59 11.64 -1.13
CA LYS A 138 -3.38 12.46 -1.33
C LYS A 138 -2.82 12.32 -2.73
N GLY A 139 -2.76 11.10 -3.25
CA GLY A 139 -2.34 10.79 -4.61
C GLY A 139 -3.18 11.51 -5.65
N LYS A 140 -4.51 11.59 -5.44
CA LYS A 140 -5.41 12.35 -6.30
C LYS A 140 -5.20 13.85 -6.21
N ASN A 141 -5.03 14.39 -5.00
CA ASN A 141 -4.80 15.81 -4.78
C ASN A 141 -3.48 16.27 -5.40
N LYS A 142 -2.40 15.49 -5.26
CA LYS A 142 -1.11 15.77 -5.90
C LYS A 142 -1.22 15.86 -7.42
N THR A 143 -1.94 14.93 -8.04
CA THR A 143 -2.15 14.98 -9.50
C THR A 143 -2.92 16.22 -9.93
N ARG A 144 -3.86 16.71 -9.11
CA ARG A 144 -4.55 18.00 -9.36
C ARG A 144 -3.63 19.19 -9.22
N ILE A 145 -2.80 19.23 -8.18
CA ILE A 145 -1.80 20.28 -7.97
C ILE A 145 -0.87 20.37 -9.19
N ILE A 146 -0.35 19.22 -9.66
CA ILE A 146 0.57 19.20 -10.80
C ILE A 146 -0.12 19.70 -12.07
N ARG A 147 -1.35 19.25 -12.35
CA ARG A 147 -2.11 19.73 -13.52
C ARG A 147 -2.44 21.22 -13.45
N PHE A 148 -2.67 21.77 -12.27
CA PHE A 148 -2.92 23.19 -12.11
C PHE A 148 -1.64 24.03 -12.33
N MET A 149 -0.47 23.48 -11.98
CA MET A 149 0.82 24.16 -12.20
C MET A 149 1.26 24.16 -13.67
N THR A 150 0.68 23.30 -14.50
CA THR A 150 1.04 23.19 -15.91
C THR A 150 -0.22 23.29 -16.75
N ASP A 151 -0.50 24.51 -17.22
CA ASP A 151 -1.52 24.76 -18.23
C ASP A 151 -1.36 23.74 -19.37
N GLU A 152 -2.48 23.13 -19.75
CA GLU A 152 -2.60 21.93 -20.58
C GLU A 152 -1.71 21.96 -21.84
N THR A 153 -0.47 21.50 -21.74
CA THR A 153 0.35 21.19 -22.92
C THR A 153 0.15 19.71 -23.24
N GLU A 154 -0.58 19.46 -24.32
CA GLU A 154 -0.72 18.11 -24.87
C GLU A 154 0.67 17.51 -25.13
N PRO A 155 0.87 16.21 -24.84
CA PRO A 155 2.14 15.55 -25.10
C PRO A 155 2.48 15.58 -26.59
N GLU A 156 3.69 16.03 -26.92
CA GLU A 156 4.34 15.62 -28.17
C GLU A 156 4.27 14.09 -28.28
N LYS A 157 3.90 13.61 -29.47
CA LYS A 157 3.85 12.18 -29.75
C LYS A 157 5.25 11.61 -29.52
N PRO A 158 5.39 10.51 -28.76
CA PRO A 158 6.70 9.93 -28.51
C PRO A 158 7.31 9.46 -29.83
N ASP A 159 8.55 9.90 -30.09
CA ASP A 159 9.34 9.43 -31.22
C ASP A 159 9.41 7.89 -31.24
N PRO A 160 9.42 7.26 -32.44
CA PRO A 160 9.51 5.82 -32.56
C PRO A 160 10.84 5.31 -31.98
N VAL A 161 10.73 4.60 -30.86
CA VAL A 161 11.88 4.08 -30.12
C VAL A 161 12.51 2.94 -30.89
N SER A 162 13.83 3.04 -31.14
CA SER A 162 14.65 1.98 -31.72
C SER A 162 14.48 0.66 -30.96
N ALA A 163 14.26 -0.44 -31.70
CA ALA A 163 14.08 -1.79 -31.15
C ALA A 163 15.22 -2.18 -30.19
N LYS A 164 16.45 -1.69 -30.43
CA LYS A 164 17.64 -1.96 -29.62
C LYS A 164 17.54 -1.40 -28.19
N GLN A 165 16.81 -0.30 -28.01
CA GLN A 165 16.63 0.38 -26.73
C GLN A 165 15.56 -0.30 -25.87
N LYS A 166 14.48 -0.79 -26.50
CA LYS A 166 13.45 -1.64 -25.85
C LYS A 166 14.08 -2.93 -25.31
N VAL A 167 14.91 -3.59 -26.11
CA VAL A 167 15.62 -4.83 -25.72
C VAL A 167 16.51 -4.60 -24.49
N ARG A 168 17.30 -3.52 -24.45
CA ARG A 168 18.13 -3.20 -23.27
C ARG A 168 17.32 -2.93 -22.00
N CYS A 169 16.14 -2.31 -22.12
CA CYS A 169 15.28 -2.09 -20.96
C CYS A 169 14.71 -3.41 -20.43
N VAL A 170 14.19 -4.25 -21.32
CA VAL A 170 13.66 -5.58 -20.98
C VAL A 170 14.76 -6.45 -20.36
N CYS A 171 15.98 -6.44 -20.91
CA CYS A 171 17.14 -7.13 -20.32
C CYS A 171 17.44 -6.65 -18.89
N LYS A 172 17.43 -5.34 -18.60
CA LYS A 172 17.68 -4.84 -17.23
C LYS A 172 16.59 -5.27 -16.24
N ILE A 173 15.32 -5.27 -16.68
CA ILE A 173 14.20 -5.76 -15.86
C ILE A 173 14.34 -7.26 -15.62
N LEU A 174 14.65 -8.04 -16.67
CA LEU A 174 14.88 -9.48 -16.57
C LEU A 174 16.07 -9.81 -15.66
N ILE A 175 17.18 -9.08 -15.76
CA ILE A 175 18.34 -9.25 -14.87
C ILE A 175 17.94 -8.97 -13.41
N SER A 176 17.18 -7.91 -13.16
CA SER A 176 16.67 -7.62 -11.81
C SER A 176 15.77 -8.74 -11.29
N LEU A 177 14.91 -9.30 -12.14
CA LEU A 177 14.01 -10.40 -11.81
C LEU A 177 14.76 -11.71 -11.56
N VAL A 178 15.77 -12.01 -12.38
CA VAL A 178 16.67 -13.16 -12.20
C VAL A 178 17.47 -13.02 -10.90
N LEU A 179 17.98 -11.82 -10.59
CA LEU A 179 18.74 -11.58 -9.36
C LEU A 179 17.87 -11.75 -8.10
N ILE A 180 16.61 -11.33 -8.16
CA ILE A 180 15.59 -11.58 -7.13
C ILE A 180 15.32 -13.08 -6.97
N ILE A 181 15.11 -13.79 -8.08
CA ILE A 181 14.86 -15.24 -8.06
C ILE A 181 16.08 -16.00 -7.52
N CYS A 182 17.30 -15.61 -7.91
CA CYS A 182 18.53 -16.20 -7.38
C CYS A 182 18.73 -15.94 -5.89
N LEU A 183 18.47 -14.71 -5.41
CA LEU A 183 18.49 -14.40 -3.97
C LEU A 183 17.47 -15.24 -3.20
N TYR A 184 16.27 -15.42 -3.76
CA TYR A 184 15.24 -16.27 -3.19
C TYR A 184 15.68 -17.75 -3.10
N TYR A 185 16.20 -18.31 -4.19
CA TYR A 185 16.72 -19.69 -4.21
C TYR A 185 17.91 -19.87 -3.24
N LEU A 186 18.78 -18.86 -3.11
CA LEU A 186 19.89 -18.88 -2.16
C LEU A 186 19.38 -18.90 -0.70
N ILE A 187 18.36 -18.11 -0.37
CA ILE A 187 17.73 -18.09 0.96
C ILE A 187 17.05 -19.44 1.24
N ILE A 188 16.31 -20.01 0.28
CA ILE A 188 15.74 -21.35 0.44
C ILE A 188 16.84 -22.36 0.69
N TYR A 189 17.84 -22.41 -0.19
CA TYR A 189 18.92 -23.39 -0.11
C TYR A 189 19.63 -23.33 1.25
N THR A 190 20.00 -22.12 1.70
CA THR A 190 20.65 -21.92 3.00
C THR A 190 19.74 -22.24 4.20
N SER A 191 18.44 -21.98 4.12
CA SER A 191 17.48 -22.32 5.18
C SER A 191 17.14 -23.81 5.24
N THR A 192 17.12 -24.51 4.09
CA THR A 192 16.81 -25.95 4.01
C THR A 192 18.03 -26.84 4.28
N VAL A 193 19.25 -26.42 3.94
CA VAL A 193 20.48 -27.18 4.21
C VAL A 193 20.74 -27.32 5.72
N ASN A 194 20.27 -26.35 6.53
CA ASN A 194 20.40 -26.39 7.99
C ASN A 194 19.32 -27.23 8.69
N HIS A 195 18.30 -27.72 7.98
CA HIS A 195 17.22 -28.55 8.57
C HIS A 195 17.15 -29.87 7.79
N SER A 196 18.01 -30.80 8.19
CA SER A 196 18.11 -32.15 7.63
C SER A 196 16.80 -32.91 7.78
N GLY A 197 15.99 -32.96 6.71
CA GLY A 197 14.84 -33.85 6.60
C GLY A 197 13.59 -33.27 5.93
N GLN A 198 13.53 -31.96 5.67
CA GLN A 198 12.39 -31.35 4.98
C GLN A 198 12.69 -31.11 3.50
N GLU A 199 11.71 -31.41 2.64
CA GLU A 199 11.80 -31.07 1.22
C GLU A 199 12.02 -29.56 1.06
N PRO A 200 12.86 -29.13 0.10
CA PRO A 200 13.07 -27.72 -0.13
C PRO A 200 11.74 -27.04 -0.45
N LEU A 201 11.54 -25.81 0.05
CA LEU A 201 10.39 -24.96 -0.25
C LEU A 201 10.12 -24.95 -1.77
N SER A 202 9.14 -25.75 -2.20
CA SER A 202 8.83 -25.89 -3.61
C SER A 202 8.18 -24.61 -4.14
N PHE A 203 8.43 -24.27 -5.40
CA PHE A 203 7.78 -23.13 -6.07
C PHE A 203 6.24 -23.25 -6.07
N ASN A 204 5.70 -24.45 -5.84
CA ASN A 204 4.27 -24.66 -5.72
C ASN A 204 3.65 -23.93 -4.53
N TYR A 205 4.40 -23.70 -3.44
CA TYR A 205 3.93 -22.91 -2.29
C TYR A 205 3.86 -21.40 -2.57
N LEU A 206 4.61 -20.92 -3.57
CA LEU A 206 4.50 -19.56 -4.11
C LEU A 206 3.41 -19.43 -5.19
N ARG A 207 2.66 -20.49 -5.48
CA ARG A 207 1.49 -20.41 -6.36
C ARG A 207 0.21 -20.21 -5.55
N ASP A 208 0.28 -19.32 -4.56
CA ASP A 208 -0.89 -18.92 -3.78
C ASP A 208 -1.72 -17.92 -4.60
N ILE A 209 -2.64 -18.45 -5.42
CA ILE A 209 -3.55 -17.66 -6.25
C ILE A 209 -4.35 -16.66 -5.40
N PRO A 210 -4.92 -17.04 -4.22
CA PRO A 210 -5.49 -16.10 -3.26
C PRO A 210 -4.56 -14.95 -2.88
N GLY A 211 -3.32 -15.23 -2.45
CA GLY A 211 -2.34 -14.21 -2.08
C GLY A 211 -1.99 -13.25 -3.22
N LEU A 212 -1.91 -13.74 -4.46
CA LEU A 212 -1.75 -12.90 -5.65
C LEU A 212 -2.96 -12.01 -5.88
N ILE A 213 -4.17 -12.52 -5.72
CA ILE A 213 -5.40 -11.73 -5.83
C ILE A 213 -5.41 -10.60 -4.81
N TYR A 214 -5.06 -10.89 -3.55
CA TYR A 214 -5.03 -9.91 -2.47
C TYR A 214 -3.96 -8.85 -2.62
N ILE A 215 -2.80 -9.15 -3.19
CA ILE A 215 -1.77 -8.13 -3.37
C ILE A 215 -1.96 -7.29 -4.65
N PHE A 216 -2.58 -7.85 -5.69
CA PHE A 216 -2.73 -7.14 -6.97
C PHE A 216 -4.05 -6.37 -7.08
N ILE A 217 -5.20 -6.99 -6.81
CA ILE A 217 -6.49 -6.35 -7.10
C ILE A 217 -6.69 -5.06 -6.27
N PRO A 218 -6.54 -5.07 -4.93
CA PRO A 218 -6.85 -3.89 -4.12
C PRO A 218 -5.94 -2.69 -4.44
N PRO A 219 -4.60 -2.82 -4.52
CA PRO A 219 -3.74 -1.69 -4.85
C PRO A 219 -4.01 -1.08 -6.22
N PHE A 220 -4.34 -1.90 -7.23
CA PHE A 220 -4.69 -1.40 -8.56
C PHE A 220 -6.08 -0.73 -8.60
N LEU A 221 -7.06 -1.22 -7.83
CA LEU A 221 -8.35 -0.56 -7.65
C LEU A 221 -8.20 0.78 -6.93
N LEU A 222 -7.42 0.84 -5.85
CA LEU A 222 -7.13 2.09 -5.13
C LEU A 222 -6.37 3.09 -6.01
N LEU A 223 -5.44 2.60 -6.83
CA LEU A 223 -4.75 3.42 -7.83
C LEU A 223 -5.74 3.97 -8.87
N ALA A 224 -6.75 3.20 -9.28
CA ALA A 224 -7.82 3.67 -10.15
C ALA A 224 -8.73 4.72 -9.47
N VAL A 225 -9.11 4.50 -8.22
CA VAL A 225 -9.88 5.46 -7.41
C VAL A 225 -9.14 6.80 -7.26
N SER A 226 -7.81 6.75 -7.07
CA SER A 226 -6.96 7.95 -7.03
C SER A 226 -6.88 8.70 -8.37
N GLY A 227 -7.28 8.08 -9.47
CA GLY A 227 -7.14 8.61 -10.83
C GLY A 227 -5.73 8.48 -11.42
N ASN A 228 -4.84 7.70 -10.78
CA ASN A 228 -3.45 7.52 -11.22
C ASN A 228 -3.20 6.23 -12.00
N PHE A 229 -4.21 5.37 -12.20
CA PHE A 229 -4.06 4.10 -12.93
C PHE A 229 -3.48 4.29 -14.33
N LYS A 230 -4.07 5.16 -15.15
CA LYS A 230 -3.54 5.45 -16.50
C LYS A 230 -2.14 6.05 -16.45
N ASN A 231 -1.85 6.89 -15.45
CA ASN A 231 -0.55 7.54 -15.30
C ASN A 231 0.54 6.51 -14.96
N PHE A 232 0.23 5.47 -14.19
CA PHE A 232 1.15 4.38 -13.89
C PHE A 232 1.52 3.58 -15.15
N PHE A 233 0.57 3.17 -15.98
CA PHE A 233 0.89 2.47 -17.22
C PHE A 233 1.65 3.35 -18.23
N LYS A 234 1.35 4.66 -18.25
CA LYS A 234 2.17 5.63 -19.01
C LYS A 234 3.59 5.69 -18.46
N ALA A 235 3.77 5.74 -17.14
CA ALA A 235 5.07 5.72 -16.48
C ALA A 235 5.89 4.48 -16.85
N LEU A 236 5.27 3.29 -16.86
CA LEU A 236 5.89 2.05 -17.33
C LEU A 236 6.32 2.16 -18.79
N LYS A 237 5.43 2.67 -19.65
CA LYS A 237 5.74 2.89 -21.08
C LYS A 237 6.95 3.81 -21.22
N TYR A 238 6.96 4.96 -20.56
CA TYR A 238 8.03 5.95 -20.62
C TYR A 238 9.38 5.39 -20.12
N ALA A 239 9.37 4.64 -19.01
CA ALA A 239 10.56 3.97 -18.50
C ALA A 239 11.10 2.88 -19.45
N ALA A 240 10.21 2.25 -20.24
CA ALA A 240 10.59 1.28 -21.27
C ALA A 240 11.10 1.93 -22.55
N THR A 241 10.55 3.10 -22.91
CA THR A 241 10.85 3.80 -24.16
C THR A 241 11.96 4.83 -24.08
N ASN A 242 12.37 5.26 -22.88
CA ASN A 242 13.31 6.38 -22.67
C ASN A 242 12.90 7.67 -23.42
N THR A 243 11.60 7.92 -23.50
CA THR A 243 11.05 9.12 -24.12
C THR A 243 11.28 10.33 -23.23
N LYS A 244 11.68 11.47 -23.82
CA LYS A 244 11.71 12.75 -23.09
C LYS A 244 10.32 13.06 -22.54
N LEU A 245 10.28 13.67 -21.36
CA LEU A 245 9.03 14.01 -20.68
C LEU A 245 9.10 15.46 -20.24
N SER A 246 7.97 16.16 -20.29
CA SER A 246 7.86 17.44 -19.61
C SER A 246 7.91 17.26 -18.10
N VAL A 247 8.29 18.32 -17.39
CA VAL A 247 8.38 18.34 -15.91
C VAL A 247 7.07 17.87 -15.25
N SER A 248 5.91 18.22 -15.82
CA SER A 248 4.60 17.80 -15.31
C SER A 248 4.33 16.32 -15.49
N GLN A 249 4.65 15.77 -16.66
CA GLN A 249 4.44 14.35 -16.96
C GLN A 249 5.37 13.47 -16.13
N LYS A 250 6.60 13.93 -15.91
CA LYS A 250 7.57 13.31 -15.01
C LYS A 250 7.02 13.27 -13.59
N ALA A 251 6.55 14.40 -13.06
CA ALA A 251 5.97 14.48 -11.71
C ALA A 251 4.71 13.62 -11.54
N ILE A 252 3.81 13.62 -12.52
CA ILE A 252 2.58 12.79 -12.53
C ILE A 252 2.93 11.30 -12.56
N SER A 253 3.89 10.91 -13.39
CA SER A 253 4.35 9.51 -13.52
C SER A 253 5.02 9.03 -12.23
N MET A 254 5.89 9.85 -11.64
CA MET A 254 6.51 9.56 -10.35
C MET A 254 5.48 9.45 -9.22
N ASN A 255 4.49 10.34 -9.18
CA ASN A 255 3.42 10.28 -8.17
C ASN A 255 2.65 8.96 -8.27
N ALA A 256 2.34 8.49 -9.48
CA ALA A 256 1.63 7.23 -9.69
C ALA A 256 2.45 6.00 -9.27
N VAL A 257 3.73 5.94 -9.62
CA VAL A 257 4.63 4.82 -9.27
C VAL A 257 4.84 4.75 -7.75
N ARG A 258 5.15 5.89 -7.11
CA ARG A 258 5.34 5.97 -5.66
C ARG A 258 4.06 5.61 -4.89
N LEU A 259 2.92 6.07 -5.38
CA LEU A 259 1.63 5.76 -4.77
C LEU A 259 1.35 4.26 -4.81
N LEU A 260 1.54 3.61 -5.96
CA LEU A 260 1.35 2.17 -6.08
C LEU A 260 2.28 1.40 -5.15
N GLY A 261 3.57 1.75 -5.11
CA GLY A 261 4.55 1.09 -4.24
C GLY A 261 4.16 1.15 -2.76
N LEU A 262 3.77 2.33 -2.27
CA LEU A 262 3.32 2.52 -0.89
C LEU A 262 2.03 1.77 -0.58
N ILE A 263 1.04 1.80 -1.48
CA ILE A 263 -0.23 1.07 -1.27
C ILE A 263 0.03 -0.44 -1.26
N MET A 264 0.86 -0.95 -2.18
CA MET A 264 1.21 -2.38 -2.20
C MET A 264 1.94 -2.81 -0.93
N LEU A 265 2.84 -1.98 -0.39
CA LEU A 265 3.53 -2.31 0.86
C LEU A 265 2.55 -2.38 2.04
N LEU A 266 1.65 -1.39 2.16
CA LEU A 266 0.64 -1.38 3.21
C LEU A 266 -0.36 -2.54 3.06
N GLU A 267 -0.74 -2.90 1.85
CA GLU A 267 -1.57 -4.07 1.56
C GLU A 267 -0.86 -5.37 1.96
N GLY A 268 0.44 -5.51 1.66
CA GLY A 268 1.24 -6.65 2.09
C GLY A 268 1.31 -6.76 3.62
N ILE A 269 1.51 -5.63 4.32
CA ILE A 269 1.48 -5.58 5.79
C ILE A 269 0.09 -5.97 6.32
N MET A 270 -0.99 -5.45 5.72
CA MET A 270 -2.35 -5.73 6.14
C MET A 270 -2.68 -7.23 6.00
N ASN A 271 -2.32 -7.86 4.88
CA ASN A 271 -2.48 -9.30 4.66
C ASN A 271 -1.61 -10.13 5.62
N ALA A 272 -0.38 -9.69 5.89
CA ALA A 272 0.49 -10.32 6.88
C ALA A 272 -0.17 -10.40 8.27
N LEU A 273 -0.71 -9.27 8.72
CA LEU A 273 -1.36 -9.18 10.02
C LEU A 273 -2.67 -9.98 10.06
N ALA A 274 -3.45 -10.00 8.97
CA ALA A 274 -4.65 -10.82 8.85
C ALA A 274 -4.33 -12.32 8.93
N GLY A 275 -3.28 -12.78 8.25
CA GLY A 275 -2.81 -14.17 8.35
C GLY A 275 -2.34 -14.53 9.76
N TYR A 276 -1.60 -13.66 10.44
CA TYR A 276 -1.22 -13.88 11.83
C TYR A 276 -2.41 -13.89 12.79
N LEU A 277 -3.40 -13.02 12.60
CA LEU A 277 -4.64 -13.07 13.37
C LEU A 277 -5.37 -14.41 13.16
N GLY A 278 -5.56 -14.82 11.90
CA GLY A 278 -6.18 -16.11 11.58
C GLY A 278 -5.43 -17.30 12.19
N MET A 279 -4.10 -17.24 12.24
CA MET A 279 -3.28 -18.24 12.92
C MET A 279 -3.57 -18.30 14.43
N LEU A 280 -3.63 -17.14 15.09
CA LEU A 280 -3.92 -17.05 16.52
C LEU A 280 -5.31 -17.57 16.87
N PHE A 281 -6.31 -17.33 16.02
CA PHE A 281 -7.66 -17.86 16.21
C PHE A 281 -7.76 -19.38 15.96
N ASN A 282 -6.85 -19.95 15.17
CA ASN A 282 -6.88 -21.36 14.79
C ASN A 282 -5.70 -22.18 15.32
N LEU A 283 -5.13 -21.80 16.49
CA LEU A 283 -3.95 -22.47 17.07
C LEU A 283 -4.12 -23.99 17.29
N ILE A 284 -5.36 -24.45 17.48
CA ILE A 284 -5.69 -25.86 17.73
C ILE A 284 -5.67 -26.66 16.40
N ASP A 285 -6.04 -26.03 15.29
CA ASP A 285 -6.13 -26.69 13.98
C ASP A 285 -4.83 -26.52 13.19
N ARG A 286 -3.99 -27.56 13.22
CA ARG A 286 -2.72 -27.60 12.49
C ARG A 286 -2.88 -27.41 10.98
N SER A 287 -4.02 -27.77 10.40
CA SER A 287 -4.27 -27.60 8.96
C SER A 287 -4.43 -26.12 8.58
N MET A 288 -4.95 -25.30 9.49
CA MET A 288 -5.14 -23.86 9.30
C MET A 288 -3.87 -23.05 9.56
N LEU A 289 -2.97 -23.55 10.42
CA LEU A 289 -1.69 -22.89 10.70
C LEU A 289 -0.86 -22.69 9.42
N GLY A 290 -0.74 -23.71 8.57
CA GLY A 290 0.03 -23.64 7.33
C GLY A 290 -0.56 -22.64 6.33
N THR A 291 -1.88 -22.70 6.11
CA THR A 291 -2.60 -21.77 5.22
C THR A 291 -2.46 -20.32 5.70
N ASN A 292 -2.63 -20.08 6.99
CA ASN A 292 -2.58 -18.73 7.56
C ASN A 292 -1.16 -18.16 7.57
N TYR A 293 -0.16 -19.02 7.72
CA TYR A 293 1.24 -18.62 7.55
C TYR A 293 1.56 -18.24 6.10
N LEU A 294 1.04 -18.97 5.11
CA LEU A 294 1.21 -18.63 3.69
C LEU A 294 0.53 -17.30 3.35
N ILE A 295 -0.73 -17.10 3.78
CA ILE A 295 -1.44 -15.82 3.64
C ILE A 295 -0.69 -14.68 4.32
N ALA A 296 0.01 -14.94 5.42
CA ALA A 296 0.77 -13.92 6.11
C ALA A 296 2.05 -13.52 5.34
N CYS A 297 2.84 -14.50 4.93
CA CYS A 297 4.19 -14.27 4.43
C CYS A 297 4.23 -14.01 2.91
N VAL A 298 3.46 -14.76 2.12
CA VAL A 298 3.57 -14.75 0.65
C VAL A 298 3.15 -13.41 0.04
N PRO A 299 2.00 -12.80 0.41
CA PRO A 299 1.62 -11.47 -0.09
C PRO A 299 2.62 -10.37 0.28
N LEU A 300 3.22 -10.43 1.48
CA LEU A 300 4.26 -9.48 1.90
C LEU A 300 5.53 -9.63 1.05
N ILE A 301 5.95 -10.86 0.74
CA ILE A 301 7.05 -11.12 -0.18
C ILE A 301 6.73 -10.51 -1.54
N TYR A 302 5.54 -10.74 -2.11
CA TYR A 302 5.15 -10.15 -3.39
C TYR A 302 5.17 -8.61 -3.34
N ALA A 303 4.66 -8.01 -2.27
CA ALA A 303 4.69 -6.56 -2.08
C ALA A 303 6.11 -6.00 -2.15
N LEU A 304 7.05 -6.67 -1.47
CA LEU A 304 8.47 -6.29 -1.44
C LEU A 304 9.13 -6.48 -2.81
N LEU A 305 8.89 -7.62 -3.47
CA LEU A 305 9.45 -7.89 -4.79
C LEU A 305 8.96 -6.90 -5.85
N ILE A 306 7.67 -6.58 -5.83
CA ILE A 306 7.11 -5.58 -6.75
C ILE A 306 7.70 -4.20 -6.45
N ASN A 307 7.79 -3.80 -5.19
CA ASN A 307 8.43 -2.52 -4.83
C ASN A 307 9.89 -2.46 -5.30
N LEU A 308 10.64 -3.56 -5.17
CA LEU A 308 12.01 -3.64 -5.68
C LEU A 308 12.08 -3.46 -7.21
N VAL A 309 11.09 -3.97 -7.95
CA VAL A 309 10.96 -3.76 -9.41
C VAL A 309 10.52 -2.33 -9.75
N LEU A 310 9.71 -1.69 -8.90
CA LEU A 310 9.26 -0.30 -9.09
C LEU A 310 10.39 0.71 -8.89
N LEU A 311 11.39 0.42 -8.05
CA LEU A 311 12.53 1.31 -7.80
C LEU A 311 13.32 1.67 -9.08
N PRO A 312 13.74 0.71 -9.94
CA PRO A 312 14.35 1.02 -11.24
C PRO A 312 13.45 1.84 -12.17
N ILE A 313 12.13 1.63 -12.14
CA ILE A 313 11.17 2.39 -12.95
C ILE A 313 11.15 3.85 -12.47
N GLU A 314 11.05 4.07 -11.16
CA GLU A 314 11.10 5.39 -10.55
C GLU A 314 12.42 6.12 -10.87
N SER A 315 13.55 5.43 -10.69
CA SER A 315 14.88 5.97 -11.01
C SER A 315 14.98 6.38 -12.48
N LYS A 316 14.53 5.54 -13.41
CA LYS A 316 14.54 5.89 -14.84
C LYS A 316 13.71 7.11 -15.14
N ILE A 317 12.48 7.20 -14.63
CA ILE A 317 11.62 8.36 -14.85
C ILE A 317 12.28 9.64 -14.33
N SER A 318 12.96 9.57 -13.17
CA SER A 318 13.68 10.71 -12.60
C SER A 318 14.87 11.17 -13.45
N LEU A 319 15.48 10.27 -14.21
CA LEU A 319 16.64 10.53 -15.08
C LEU A 319 16.25 10.92 -16.52
N LEU A 320 14.97 10.81 -16.91
CA LEU A 320 14.53 11.31 -18.22
C LEU A 320 14.72 12.83 -18.26
N GLY A 321 15.42 13.28 -19.30
CA GLY A 321 15.64 14.69 -19.56
C GLY A 321 14.34 15.42 -19.88
N ASP A 322 14.30 16.70 -19.57
CA ASP A 322 13.14 17.54 -19.83
C ASP A 322 13.02 17.75 -21.35
N SER A 323 11.83 17.54 -21.91
CA SER A 323 11.52 18.04 -23.26
C SER A 323 11.47 19.57 -23.18
N GLU A 324 12.37 20.24 -23.90
CA GLU A 324 12.34 21.71 -24.09
C GLU A 324 11.01 22.18 -24.67
#